data_AF-A0A927NHC4-F1
#
_entry.id   AF-A0A927NHC4-F1
#
_cell.length_a   1.000
_cell.length_b   1.000
_cell.length_c   1.000
_cell.angle_alpha   90.00
_cell.angle_beta   90.00
_cell.angle_gamma   90.00
#
_symmetry.space_group_name_H-M   'P 1'
#
loop_
_entity.id
_entity.type
_entity.pdbx_description
1 polymer ?
#
loop_
_entity_poly.entity_id
_entity_poly.type
_entity_poly.pdbx_seq_one_letter_code
_entity_poly.pdbx_strand_id
1 'polypeptide(L)'
;MHRRKQRKPAHRFLSSVGNVPSDDTSRAKDYSYCYCYYYTPTRKKTQAFERLRAHIFHILEKTDGMGLIFIRTIVIFIATLIVMRLMGKRQIGEMQPYELVITLVIADLACIPMADNSIPLLYGLVAILTVYFLHQVICLLDLNFRQAKAVVSGIPSIVLNKNGIDDAELKKNNLDVSDLIESLRVEGYFALDAVQYALYEAEGTFSALPKPDYENLQTSLPIILIDEGKFDEKNVERTQKSKAYFMDVLQRLGCKNLKKVLVMTVDGNGKIYFQQKGEKYKTLSLSWDKALW
;
A
#
# COMPACT_ATOMS: atom_id res chain seq x y z
N MET A 1 -27.59 -23.04 -65.11
CA MET A 1 -27.93 -22.83 -66.54
C MET A 1 -28.26 -21.36 -66.73
N HIS A 2 -27.55 -20.66 -67.64
CA HIS A 2 -27.97 -19.47 -68.41
C HIS A 2 -28.27 -18.13 -67.67
N ARG A 3 -27.93 -16.95 -68.17
CA ARG A 3 -27.09 -16.48 -69.30
C ARG A 3 -26.95 -14.94 -69.18
N ARG A 4 -25.81 -14.45 -69.69
CA ARG A 4 -25.42 -13.08 -70.06
C ARG A 4 -26.51 -12.15 -70.62
N LYS A 5 -26.29 -10.82 -70.49
CA LYS A 5 -26.16 -9.80 -71.58
C LYS A 5 -26.08 -8.38 -70.96
N GLN A 6 -24.93 -7.69 -70.93
CA GLN A 6 -24.39 -6.79 -71.98
C GLN A 6 -25.43 -6.07 -72.86
N ARG A 7 -25.42 -4.72 -72.80
CA ARG A 7 -25.56 -3.79 -73.95
C ARG A 7 -25.14 -2.36 -73.56
N LYS A 8 -24.17 -1.79 -74.31
CA LYS A 8 -23.97 -0.35 -74.57
C LYS A 8 -24.88 0.09 -75.75
N PRO A 9 -25.10 1.40 -75.99
CA PRO A 9 -24.25 2.24 -76.88
C PRO A 9 -23.94 3.62 -76.24
N ALA A 10 -22.78 4.28 -76.40
CA ALA A 10 -22.16 4.90 -77.57
C ALA A 10 -22.96 6.08 -78.19
N HIS A 11 -22.62 7.31 -77.77
CA HIS A 11 -22.69 8.50 -78.62
C HIS A 11 -21.37 9.28 -78.51
N ARG A 12 -20.91 9.70 -79.68
CA ARG A 12 -19.66 10.38 -80.05
C ARG A 12 -20.08 11.74 -80.62
N PHE A 13 -19.33 12.83 -80.40
CA PHE A 13 -18.83 13.75 -81.44
C PHE A 13 -18.18 15.05 -80.87
N LEU A 14 -16.92 15.28 -81.31
CA LEU A 14 -16.18 16.53 -81.65
C LEU A 14 -15.98 17.64 -80.58
N SER A 15 -14.79 18.17 -80.24
CA SER A 15 -13.52 18.59 -80.91
C SER A 15 -13.47 20.07 -81.37
N SER A 16 -12.56 20.87 -80.78
CA SER A 16 -11.70 21.91 -81.41
C SER A 16 -10.83 22.53 -80.29
N VAL A 17 -9.50 22.33 -80.20
CA VAL A 17 -8.37 22.88 -80.99
C VAL A 17 -8.23 24.41 -80.90
N GLY A 18 -7.10 24.87 -80.34
CA GLY A 18 -6.57 26.25 -80.41
C GLY A 18 -5.20 26.37 -79.73
N ASN A 19 -4.14 26.54 -80.53
CA ASN A 19 -2.69 26.69 -80.22
C ASN A 19 -2.32 28.17 -79.80
N VAL A 20 -1.39 28.44 -78.84
CA VAL A 20 0.09 28.76 -78.90
C VAL A 20 0.44 30.09 -79.63
N PRO A 21 1.31 31.03 -79.14
CA PRO A 21 2.81 30.98 -78.97
C PRO A 21 3.37 31.66 -77.67
N SER A 22 4.55 31.45 -77.06
CA SER A 22 6.00 31.24 -77.36
C SER A 22 6.86 32.51 -77.63
N ASP A 23 8.08 32.53 -77.05
CA ASP A 23 9.22 33.51 -77.06
C ASP A 23 9.23 34.64 -75.99
N ASP A 24 10.33 35.11 -75.37
CA ASP A 24 11.78 34.98 -75.63
C ASP A 24 12.67 35.42 -74.41
N THR A 25 13.91 34.91 -74.41
CA THR A 25 15.23 35.35 -73.87
C THR A 25 15.49 36.49 -72.83
N SER A 26 16.28 36.12 -71.81
CA SER A 26 17.55 36.71 -71.28
C SER A 26 17.94 38.19 -71.49
N ARG A 27 18.13 38.97 -70.39
CA ARG A 27 19.23 39.94 -70.25
C ARG A 27 19.45 40.47 -68.82
N ALA A 28 20.69 40.38 -68.33
CA ALA A 28 21.23 41.00 -67.12
C ALA A 28 22.06 42.26 -67.46
N LYS A 29 22.17 43.19 -66.49
CA LYS A 29 23.18 44.28 -66.25
C LYS A 29 22.50 45.49 -65.56
N ASP A 30 23.05 46.28 -64.64
CA ASP A 30 24.18 46.21 -63.69
C ASP A 30 24.32 47.61 -63.01
N TYR A 31 24.59 47.64 -61.68
CA TYR A 31 25.17 48.74 -60.82
C TYR A 31 24.44 50.11 -60.67
N SER A 32 24.48 50.90 -59.57
CA SER A 32 25.35 50.99 -58.37
C SER A 32 24.77 51.95 -57.29
N TYR A 33 24.82 51.50 -56.02
CA TYR A 33 24.94 52.15 -54.68
C TYR A 33 24.67 53.66 -54.40
N CYS A 34 23.98 53.93 -53.27
CA CYS A 34 24.54 54.77 -52.19
C CYS A 34 23.92 54.48 -50.80
N TYR A 35 24.77 54.56 -49.77
CA TYR A 35 24.64 54.10 -48.39
C TYR A 35 23.83 55.03 -47.47
N CYS A 36 23.21 54.48 -46.42
CA CYS A 36 23.18 55.12 -45.10
C CYS A 36 23.09 54.09 -43.96
N TYR A 37 24.06 54.16 -43.06
CA TYR A 37 24.23 53.38 -41.83
C TYR A 37 23.15 53.71 -40.79
N TYR A 38 22.72 52.74 -39.98
CA TYR A 38 23.14 52.57 -38.58
C TYR A 38 22.33 51.48 -37.85
N TYR A 39 23.07 50.73 -37.03
CA TYR A 39 22.68 49.95 -35.85
C TYR A 39 22.20 48.49 -35.99
N THR A 40 23.03 47.61 -35.44
CA THR A 40 22.91 46.15 -35.31
C THR A 40 21.97 45.76 -34.15
N PRO A 41 21.42 44.53 -34.17
CA PRO A 41 21.69 43.66 -33.03
C PRO A 41 22.12 42.23 -33.42
N THR A 42 23.30 41.84 -32.92
CA THR A 42 23.63 40.52 -32.32
C THR A 42 23.29 39.22 -33.08
N ARG A 43 23.92 39.05 -34.25
CA ARG A 43 23.99 37.82 -35.08
C ARG A 43 24.59 36.55 -34.44
N LYS A 44 25.03 36.57 -33.17
CA LYS A 44 25.74 35.44 -32.51
C LYS A 44 24.89 34.58 -31.58
N LYS A 45 23.81 35.10 -30.99
CA LYS A 45 22.95 34.30 -30.09
C LYS A 45 22.06 33.31 -30.85
N THR A 46 21.68 33.61 -32.08
CA THR A 46 20.82 32.75 -32.91
C THR A 46 21.56 31.59 -33.54
N GLN A 47 22.82 31.73 -33.96
CA GLN A 47 23.59 30.58 -34.49
C GLN A 47 23.99 29.57 -33.41
N ALA A 48 24.32 30.04 -32.20
CA ALA A 48 24.60 29.13 -31.08
C ALA A 48 23.31 28.44 -30.61
N PHE A 49 22.18 29.15 -30.56
CA PHE A 49 20.89 28.56 -30.21
C PHE A 49 20.34 27.64 -31.29
N GLU A 50 20.59 27.90 -32.58
CA GLU A 50 20.20 26.99 -33.66
C GLU A 50 21.16 25.82 -33.83
N ARG A 51 22.46 25.97 -33.54
CA ARG A 51 23.38 24.83 -33.47
C ARG A 51 23.15 23.99 -32.23
N LEU A 52 22.80 24.60 -31.10
CA LEU A 52 22.37 23.92 -29.89
C LEU A 52 21.00 23.27 -30.08
N ARG A 53 20.05 23.94 -30.75
CA ARG A 53 18.78 23.36 -31.14
C ARG A 53 19.00 22.22 -32.13
N ALA A 54 19.90 22.33 -33.09
CA ALA A 54 20.25 21.25 -34.01
C ALA A 54 21.04 20.13 -33.34
N HIS A 55 21.90 20.41 -32.36
CA HIS A 55 22.58 19.36 -31.57
C HIS A 55 21.63 18.68 -30.59
N ILE A 56 20.75 19.44 -29.94
CA ILE A 56 19.67 18.90 -29.10
C ILE A 56 18.69 18.12 -29.98
N PHE A 57 18.36 18.60 -31.17
CA PHE A 57 17.50 17.89 -32.13
C PHE A 57 18.18 16.65 -32.69
N HIS A 58 19.51 16.66 -32.91
CA HIS A 58 20.27 15.50 -33.37
C HIS A 58 20.57 14.48 -32.25
N ILE A 59 20.69 14.94 -31.00
CA ILE A 59 20.69 14.08 -29.81
C ILE A 59 19.29 13.52 -29.57
N LEU A 60 18.22 14.29 -29.80
CA LEU A 60 16.85 13.80 -29.72
C LEU A 60 16.60 12.74 -30.81
N GLU A 61 16.99 12.99 -32.06
CA GLU A 61 16.79 12.14 -33.25
C GLU A 61 17.65 10.84 -33.26
N LYS A 62 18.70 10.78 -32.43
CA LYS A 62 19.47 9.53 -32.21
C LYS A 62 19.08 8.83 -30.90
N THR A 63 18.25 9.49 -30.07
CA THR A 63 17.77 9.01 -28.77
C THR A 63 16.23 8.97 -28.70
N ASP A 64 15.58 8.87 -29.87
CA ASP A 64 14.12 8.94 -30.04
C ASP A 64 13.35 7.92 -29.18
N GLY A 65 13.97 6.78 -28.88
CA GLY A 65 13.40 5.78 -27.95
C GLY A 65 13.67 6.10 -26.48
N MET A 66 14.93 6.40 -26.11
CA MET A 66 15.33 6.55 -24.70
C MET A 66 14.82 7.87 -24.08
N GLY A 67 14.86 8.97 -24.83
CA GLY A 67 14.34 10.27 -24.38
C GLY A 67 12.81 10.26 -24.24
N LEU A 68 12.13 9.55 -25.14
CA LEU A 68 10.68 9.35 -25.08
C LEU A 68 10.30 8.55 -23.82
N ILE A 69 11.00 7.44 -23.52
CA ILE A 69 10.77 6.67 -22.29
C ILE A 69 10.97 7.53 -21.05
N PHE A 70 12.04 8.35 -21.01
CA PHE A 70 12.33 9.23 -19.88
C PHE A 70 11.19 10.24 -19.62
N ILE A 71 10.70 10.91 -20.67
CA ILE A 71 9.59 11.87 -20.56
C ILE A 71 8.30 11.17 -20.13
N ARG A 72 7.98 10.01 -20.74
CA ARG A 72 6.79 9.21 -20.41
C ARG A 72 6.80 8.76 -18.95
N THR A 73 7.97 8.31 -18.47
CA THR A 73 8.21 7.93 -17.07
C THR A 73 7.94 9.10 -16.13
N ILE A 74 8.47 10.30 -16.42
CA ILE A 74 8.22 11.49 -15.61
C ILE A 74 6.74 11.85 -15.57
N VAL A 75 6.06 11.82 -16.73
CA VAL A 75 4.63 12.17 -16.81
C VAL A 75 3.78 11.21 -16.00
N ILE A 76 4.02 9.90 -16.11
CA ILE A 76 3.28 8.89 -15.34
C ILE A 76 3.59 9.02 -13.85
N PHE A 77 4.86 9.20 -13.49
CA PHE A 77 5.24 9.38 -12.09
C PHE A 77 4.53 10.57 -11.45
N ILE A 78 4.50 11.73 -12.12
CA ILE A 78 3.76 12.90 -11.65
C ILE A 78 2.26 12.61 -11.55
N ALA A 79 1.68 11.94 -12.55
CA ALA A 79 0.26 11.56 -12.53
C ALA A 79 -0.08 10.64 -11.35
N THR A 80 0.71 9.60 -11.12
CA THR A 80 0.55 8.68 -9.99
C THR A 80 0.74 9.41 -8.65
N LEU A 81 1.72 10.30 -8.54
CA LEU A 81 1.90 11.13 -7.33
C LEU A 81 0.68 12.01 -7.07
N ILE A 82 0.09 12.63 -8.10
CA ILE A 82 -1.14 13.42 -7.96
C ILE A 82 -2.28 12.53 -7.47
N VAL A 83 -2.46 11.34 -8.07
CA VAL A 83 -3.52 10.41 -7.66
C VAL A 83 -3.33 9.95 -6.22
N MET A 84 -2.12 9.53 -5.82
CA MET A 84 -1.81 9.17 -4.43
C MET A 84 -2.05 10.34 -3.46
N ARG A 85 -1.79 11.57 -3.89
CA ARG A 85 -2.10 12.76 -3.08
C ARG A 85 -3.60 13.00 -2.96
N LEU A 86 -4.37 12.75 -4.02
CA LEU A 86 -5.83 12.92 -4.06
C LEU A 86 -6.57 11.88 -3.24
N MET A 87 -6.00 10.69 -3.06
CA MET A 87 -6.53 9.64 -2.18
C MET A 87 -6.52 10.05 -0.69
N GLY A 88 -5.81 11.15 -0.35
CA GLY A 88 -5.92 11.84 0.93
C GLY A 88 -4.87 11.42 1.96
N LYS A 89 -4.88 12.10 3.12
CA LYS A 89 -3.87 11.88 4.18
C LYS A 89 -4.01 10.53 4.89
N ARG A 90 -5.22 9.95 4.88
CA ARG A 90 -5.54 8.65 5.50
C ARG A 90 -4.69 7.52 4.91
N GLN A 91 -4.42 7.56 3.61
CA GLN A 91 -3.69 6.51 2.89
C GLN A 91 -2.20 6.37 3.27
N ILE A 92 -1.60 7.27 4.06
CA ILE A 92 -0.17 7.18 4.41
C ILE A 92 0.03 6.84 5.90
N GLY A 93 -0.98 7.10 6.75
CA GLY A 93 -0.90 6.85 8.19
C GLY A 93 -1.35 5.44 8.59
N GLU A 94 -2.54 5.05 8.16
CA GLU A 94 -3.17 3.77 8.50
C GLU A 94 -3.85 3.20 7.25
N MET A 95 -3.04 2.55 6.40
CA MET A 95 -3.54 1.93 5.17
C MET A 95 -4.37 0.70 5.49
N GLN A 96 -5.62 0.70 5.04
CA GLN A 96 -6.43 -0.50 5.10
C GLN A 96 -5.95 -1.51 4.05
N PRO A 97 -6.14 -2.83 4.26
CA PRO A 97 -5.64 -3.85 3.33
C PRO A 97 -6.09 -3.67 1.88
N TYR A 98 -7.31 -3.18 1.64
CA TYR A 98 -7.78 -2.91 0.28
C TYR A 98 -7.07 -1.71 -0.38
N GLU A 99 -6.67 -0.69 0.39
CA GLU A 99 -5.94 0.47 -0.12
C GLU A 99 -4.54 0.06 -0.58
N LEU A 100 -3.92 -0.90 0.11
CA LEU A 100 -2.67 -1.53 -0.30
C LEU A 100 -2.83 -2.25 -1.65
N VAL A 101 -3.88 -3.05 -1.82
CA VAL A 101 -4.16 -3.76 -3.09
C VAL A 101 -4.35 -2.77 -4.24
N ILE A 102 -5.12 -1.71 -4.03
CA ILE A 102 -5.33 -0.66 -5.05
C ILE A 102 -4.02 0.03 -5.42
N THR A 103 -3.17 0.33 -4.43
CA THR A 103 -1.86 0.96 -4.66
C THR A 103 -0.95 0.07 -5.51
N LEU A 104 -0.92 -1.23 -5.22
CA LEU A 104 -0.16 -2.21 -6.02
C LEU A 104 -0.67 -2.30 -7.46
N VAL A 105 -1.99 -2.29 -7.66
CA VAL A 105 -2.59 -2.29 -8.99
C VAL A 105 -2.25 -1.01 -9.76
N ILE A 106 -2.29 0.16 -9.12
CA ILE A 106 -1.88 1.42 -9.75
C ILE A 106 -0.41 1.38 -10.17
N ALA A 107 0.47 0.85 -9.31
CA ALA A 107 1.88 0.72 -9.61
C ALA A 107 2.13 -0.17 -10.84
N ASP A 108 1.43 -1.31 -10.94
CA ASP A 108 1.54 -2.22 -12.07
C ASP A 108 1.00 -1.58 -13.37
N LEU A 109 -0.18 -0.95 -13.31
CA LEU A 109 -0.78 -0.24 -14.45
C LEU A 109 0.09 0.93 -14.94
N ALA A 110 0.80 1.60 -14.05
CA ALA A 110 1.76 2.64 -14.40
C ALA A 110 2.97 2.08 -15.15
N CYS A 111 3.46 0.89 -14.77
CA CYS A 111 4.67 0.30 -15.34
C CYS A 111 4.50 -0.11 -16.82
N ILE A 112 3.31 -0.60 -17.23
CA ILE A 112 3.03 -1.06 -18.60
C ILE A 112 3.38 -0.01 -19.68
N PRO A 113 2.79 1.20 -19.69
CA PRO A 113 3.09 2.25 -20.68
C PRO A 113 4.46 2.93 -20.49
N MET A 114 5.15 2.70 -19.36
CA MET A 114 6.53 3.13 -19.11
C MET A 114 7.53 2.17 -19.76
N ALA A 115 7.24 0.87 -19.71
CA ALA A 115 8.10 -0.19 -20.22
C ALA A 115 7.90 -0.41 -21.73
N ASP A 116 6.67 -0.34 -22.22
CA ASP A 116 6.34 -0.58 -23.64
C ASP A 116 5.94 0.71 -24.36
N ASN A 117 6.78 1.10 -25.32
CA ASN A 117 6.55 2.28 -26.16
C ASN A 117 5.42 2.11 -27.18
N SER A 118 5.05 0.86 -27.51
CA SER A 118 3.98 0.56 -28.46
C SER A 118 2.58 0.89 -27.91
N ILE A 119 2.45 0.89 -26.58
CA ILE A 119 1.22 1.22 -25.88
C ILE A 119 1.13 2.75 -25.73
N PRO A 120 0.05 3.42 -26.11
CA PRO A 120 -0.11 4.86 -25.88
C PRO A 120 -0.09 5.23 -24.39
N LEU A 121 0.60 6.32 -24.03
CA LEU A 121 0.67 6.84 -22.66
C LEU A 121 -0.71 7.10 -22.06
N LEU A 122 -1.65 7.55 -22.89
CA LEU A 122 -3.01 7.89 -22.50
C LEU A 122 -3.74 6.68 -21.90
N TYR A 123 -3.46 5.45 -22.35
CA TYR A 123 -4.09 4.25 -21.81
C TYR A 123 -3.70 4.01 -20.36
N GLY A 124 -2.41 4.22 -20.03
CA GLY A 124 -1.93 4.21 -18.65
C GLY A 124 -2.62 5.26 -17.78
N LEU A 125 -2.68 6.49 -18.27
CA LEU A 125 -3.28 7.60 -17.52
C LEU A 125 -4.77 7.36 -17.26
N VAL A 126 -5.52 6.91 -18.28
CA VAL A 126 -6.94 6.56 -18.14
C VAL A 126 -7.13 5.38 -17.18
N ALA A 127 -6.27 4.35 -17.25
CA ALA A 127 -6.33 3.22 -16.33
C ALA A 127 -6.12 3.65 -14.87
N ILE A 128 -5.07 4.44 -14.59
CA ILE A 128 -4.77 4.97 -13.25
C ILE A 128 -5.94 5.83 -12.74
N LEU A 129 -6.48 6.73 -13.57
CA LEU A 129 -7.63 7.56 -13.19
C LEU A 129 -8.88 6.73 -12.93
N THR A 130 -9.11 5.67 -13.71
CA THR A 130 -10.25 4.76 -13.52
C THR A 130 -10.15 4.06 -12.17
N VAL A 131 -8.97 3.57 -11.80
CA VAL A 131 -8.75 2.95 -10.47
C VAL A 131 -8.95 3.97 -9.35
N TYR A 132 -8.51 5.21 -9.51
CA TYR A 132 -8.80 6.29 -8.56
C TYR A 132 -10.30 6.54 -8.40
N PHE A 133 -11.06 6.60 -9.50
CA PHE A 133 -12.53 6.74 -9.42
C PHE A 133 -13.17 5.55 -8.71
N LEU A 134 -12.72 4.33 -8.98
CA LEU A 134 -13.22 3.14 -8.31
C LEU A 134 -12.91 3.17 -6.80
N HIS A 135 -11.70 3.57 -6.42
CA HIS A 135 -11.35 3.81 -5.02
C HIS A 135 -12.31 4.80 -4.37
N GLN A 136 -12.60 5.93 -5.01
CA GLN A 136 -13.53 6.93 -4.47
C GLN A 136 -14.95 6.36 -4.30
N VAL A 137 -15.41 5.51 -5.22
CA VAL A 137 -16.70 4.81 -5.10
C VAL A 137 -16.69 3.87 -3.89
N ILE A 138 -15.63 3.09 -3.69
CA ILE A 138 -15.49 2.20 -2.53
C ILE A 138 -15.53 3.01 -1.23
N CYS A 139 -14.81 4.13 -1.14
CA CYS A 139 -14.85 4.99 0.04
C CYS A 139 -16.26 5.55 0.32
N LEU A 140 -17.00 5.94 -0.72
CA LEU A 140 -18.38 6.42 -0.55
C LEU A 140 -19.33 5.30 -0.11
N LEU A 141 -19.13 4.07 -0.60
CA LEU A 141 -19.91 2.91 -0.18
C LEU A 141 -19.60 2.53 1.27
N ASP A 142 -18.33 2.58 1.68
CA ASP A 142 -17.90 2.34 3.06
C ASP A 142 -18.57 3.31 4.05
N LEU A 143 -18.64 4.60 3.70
CA LEU A 143 -19.27 5.63 4.53
C LEU A 143 -20.80 5.46 4.65
N ASN A 144 -21.46 5.02 3.58
CA ASN A 144 -22.92 4.95 3.52
C ASN A 144 -23.50 3.61 4.01
N PHE A 145 -22.75 2.51 3.89
CA PHE A 145 -23.24 1.16 4.16
C PHE A 145 -22.42 0.46 5.24
N ARG A 146 -23.00 0.28 6.43
CA ARG A 146 -22.36 -0.42 7.55
C ARG A 146 -21.93 -1.86 7.23
N GLN A 147 -22.65 -2.54 6.33
CA GLN A 147 -22.28 -3.88 5.86
C GLN A 147 -21.09 -3.84 4.90
N ALA A 148 -20.99 -2.84 4.02
CA ALA A 148 -19.83 -2.65 3.17
C ALA A 148 -18.58 -2.38 4.01
N LYS A 149 -18.72 -1.56 5.07
CA LYS A 149 -17.65 -1.32 6.04
C LYS A 149 -17.12 -2.58 6.70
N ALA A 150 -18.02 -3.45 7.14
CA ALA A 150 -17.63 -4.71 7.76
C ALA A 150 -16.82 -5.62 6.82
N VAL A 151 -17.11 -5.60 5.52
CA VAL A 151 -16.46 -6.46 4.52
C VAL A 151 -15.17 -5.84 3.97
N VAL A 152 -15.17 -4.53 3.72
CA VAL A 152 -14.06 -3.82 3.07
C VAL A 152 -13.02 -3.39 4.08
N SER A 153 -13.45 -2.76 5.16
CA SER A 153 -12.58 -2.17 6.17
C SER A 153 -12.40 -3.03 7.40
N GLY A 154 -13.30 -4.00 7.65
CA GLY A 154 -13.31 -4.83 8.86
C GLY A 154 -13.99 -4.14 10.05
N ILE A 155 -14.16 -4.89 11.15
CA ILE A 155 -14.74 -4.39 12.41
C ILE A 155 -13.72 -4.64 13.52
N PRO A 156 -13.39 -3.63 14.35
CA PRO A 156 -12.53 -3.83 15.49
C PRO A 156 -13.19 -4.79 16.50
N SER A 157 -12.37 -5.65 17.10
CA SER A 157 -12.82 -6.69 18.01
C SER A 157 -12.17 -6.52 19.39
N ILE A 158 -12.95 -6.65 20.46
CA ILE A 158 -12.41 -6.57 21.83
C ILE A 158 -11.82 -7.94 22.18
N VAL A 159 -10.49 -8.02 22.23
CA VAL A 159 -9.74 -9.26 22.47
C VAL A 159 -9.33 -9.44 23.94
N LEU A 160 -9.25 -8.34 24.70
CA LEU A 160 -9.04 -8.36 26.14
C LEU A 160 -10.03 -7.42 26.82
N ASN A 161 -10.66 -7.89 27.89
CA ASN A 161 -11.64 -7.16 28.65
C ASN A 161 -11.35 -7.27 30.17
N LYS A 162 -12.21 -6.66 30.99
CA LYS A 162 -12.09 -6.68 32.46
C LYS A 162 -12.12 -8.09 33.08
N ASN A 163 -12.63 -9.09 32.36
CA ASN A 163 -12.67 -10.49 32.78
C ASN A 163 -11.47 -11.29 32.25
N GLY A 164 -10.65 -10.74 31.37
CA GLY A 164 -9.45 -11.38 30.82
C GLY A 164 -9.50 -11.44 29.30
N ILE A 165 -8.78 -12.40 28.76
CA ILE A 165 -8.68 -12.66 27.33
C ILE A 165 -9.98 -13.28 26.82
N ASP A 166 -10.48 -12.78 25.69
CA ASP A 166 -11.60 -13.36 24.97
C ASP A 166 -11.10 -14.33 23.89
N ASP A 167 -11.05 -15.62 24.24
CA ASP A 167 -10.59 -16.70 23.35
C ASP A 167 -11.44 -16.83 22.07
N ALA A 168 -12.72 -16.47 22.13
CA ALA A 168 -13.61 -16.59 20.98
C ALA A 168 -13.32 -15.49 19.96
N GLU A 169 -13.12 -14.25 20.41
CA GLU A 169 -12.76 -13.14 19.53
C GLU A 169 -11.33 -13.26 18.99
N LEU A 170 -10.37 -13.79 19.76
CA LEU A 170 -9.03 -14.11 19.24
C LEU A 170 -9.10 -15.14 18.10
N LYS A 171 -9.79 -16.27 18.32
CA LYS A 171 -9.95 -17.31 17.29
C LYS A 171 -10.67 -16.83 16.04
N LYS A 172 -11.67 -15.96 16.20
CA LYS A 172 -12.39 -15.34 15.07
C LYS A 172 -11.49 -14.44 14.22
N ASN A 173 -10.46 -13.85 14.81
CA ASN A 173 -9.45 -13.05 14.13
C ASN A 173 -8.20 -13.86 13.73
N ASN A 174 -8.23 -15.19 13.85
CA ASN A 174 -7.09 -16.10 13.61
C ASN A 174 -5.83 -15.73 14.43
N LEU A 175 -6.02 -15.31 15.68
CA LEU A 175 -4.95 -14.95 16.61
C LEU A 175 -4.88 -15.96 17.76
N ASP A 176 -3.66 -16.21 18.23
CA ASP A 176 -3.40 -16.95 19.45
C ASP A 176 -3.15 -16.00 20.63
N VAL A 177 -3.14 -16.54 21.85
CA VAL A 177 -2.84 -15.75 23.07
C VAL A 177 -1.43 -15.19 23.03
N SER A 178 -0.49 -15.94 22.45
CA SER A 178 0.89 -15.50 22.28
C SER A 178 0.99 -14.25 21.38
N ASP A 179 0.19 -14.16 20.32
CA ASP A 179 0.14 -12.99 19.42
C ASP A 179 -0.40 -11.75 20.14
N LEU A 180 -1.41 -11.93 21.00
CA LEU A 180 -1.94 -10.86 21.84
C LEU A 180 -0.85 -10.34 22.81
N ILE A 181 -0.13 -11.24 23.48
CA ILE A 181 0.94 -10.86 24.42
C ILE A 181 2.09 -10.17 23.69
N GLU A 182 2.47 -10.63 22.49
CA GLU A 182 3.46 -9.96 21.66
C GLU A 182 3.02 -8.54 21.27
N SER A 183 1.78 -8.40 20.81
CA SER A 183 1.25 -7.11 20.37
C SER A 183 1.13 -6.11 21.51
N LEU A 184 0.70 -6.56 22.70
CA LEU A 184 0.69 -5.72 23.89
C LEU A 184 2.09 -5.26 24.30
N ARG A 185 3.12 -6.12 24.11
CA ARG A 185 4.52 -5.73 24.37
C ARG A 185 5.02 -4.66 23.41
N VAL A 186 4.60 -4.69 22.14
CA VAL A 186 4.91 -3.63 21.16
C VAL A 186 4.34 -2.28 21.63
N GLU A 187 3.12 -2.29 22.19
CA GLU A 187 2.47 -1.11 22.79
C GLU A 187 3.07 -0.70 24.15
N GLY A 188 4.07 -1.43 24.67
CA GLY A 188 4.73 -1.16 25.94
C GLY A 188 4.06 -1.77 27.17
N TYR A 189 3.04 -2.63 26.97
CA TYR A 189 2.36 -3.35 28.03
C TYR A 189 2.83 -4.81 28.12
N PHE A 190 3.67 -5.10 29.10
CA PHE A 190 4.24 -6.43 29.33
C PHE A 190 3.30 -7.33 30.15
N ALA A 191 2.59 -6.78 31.12
CA ALA A 191 1.75 -7.55 32.03
C ALA A 191 0.27 -7.54 31.58
N LEU A 192 -0.31 -8.73 31.38
CA LEU A 192 -1.71 -8.88 30.94
C LEU A 192 -2.72 -8.29 31.94
N ASP A 193 -2.41 -8.31 33.23
CA ASP A 193 -3.28 -7.73 34.25
C ASP A 193 -3.12 -6.21 34.40
N ALA A 194 -2.13 -5.60 33.74
CA ALA A 194 -1.96 -4.15 33.70
C ALA A 194 -2.89 -3.50 32.67
N VAL A 195 -3.40 -4.26 31.71
CA VAL A 195 -4.31 -3.79 30.65
C VAL A 195 -5.77 -3.97 31.07
N GLN A 196 -6.61 -2.97 30.83
CA GLN A 196 -8.04 -3.02 31.12
C GLN A 196 -8.85 -3.49 29.90
N TYR A 197 -8.50 -2.98 28.72
CA TYR A 197 -9.08 -3.39 27.45
C TYR A 197 -8.00 -3.45 26.39
N ALA A 198 -8.08 -4.43 25.48
CA ALA A 198 -7.33 -4.42 24.25
C ALA A 198 -8.27 -4.68 23.08
N LEU A 199 -8.12 -3.90 22.02
CA LEU A 199 -8.86 -4.00 20.79
C LEU A 199 -7.91 -4.47 19.69
N TYR A 200 -8.38 -5.38 18.87
CA TYR A 200 -7.78 -5.71 17.60
C TYR A 200 -8.46 -4.87 16.53
N GLU A 201 -7.71 -3.94 15.94
CA GLU A 201 -8.21 -3.00 14.94
C GLU A 201 -8.31 -3.67 13.57
N ALA A 202 -9.05 -3.02 12.67
CA ALA A 202 -9.40 -3.60 11.39
C ALA A 202 -8.22 -3.62 10.39
N GLU A 203 -7.25 -2.74 10.62
CA GLU A 203 -5.96 -2.69 9.95
C GLU A 203 -4.99 -3.81 10.40
N GLY A 204 -5.36 -4.57 11.44
CA GLY A 204 -4.54 -5.64 12.01
C GLY A 204 -3.56 -5.19 13.09
N THR A 205 -3.71 -3.96 13.60
CA THR A 205 -2.97 -3.41 14.75
C THR A 205 -3.73 -3.65 16.05
N PHE A 206 -3.06 -3.43 17.18
CA PHE A 206 -3.69 -3.52 18.50
C PHE A 206 -3.69 -2.16 19.18
N SER A 207 -4.80 -1.86 19.85
CA SER A 207 -4.93 -0.70 20.71
C SER A 207 -5.18 -1.16 22.14
N ALA A 208 -4.44 -0.63 23.12
CA ALA A 208 -4.56 -1.03 24.51
C ALA A 208 -4.92 0.15 25.43
N LEU A 209 -5.90 -0.06 26.30
CA LEU A 209 -6.24 0.84 27.39
C LEU A 209 -5.68 0.29 28.71
N PRO A 210 -4.67 0.94 29.32
CA PRO A 210 -4.10 0.50 30.58
C PRO A 210 -5.04 0.76 31.76
N LYS A 211 -4.80 0.05 32.87
CA LYS A 211 -5.40 0.38 34.16
C LYS A 211 -4.73 1.62 34.77
N PRO A 212 -5.43 2.36 35.66
CA PRO A 212 -4.85 3.54 36.33
C PRO A 212 -3.54 3.27 37.07
N ASP A 213 -3.32 2.04 37.53
CA ASP A 213 -2.16 1.62 38.33
C ASP A 213 -1.20 0.71 37.54
N TYR A 214 -1.14 0.85 36.21
CA TYR A 214 -0.40 -0.09 35.34
C TYR A 214 1.11 -0.12 35.64
N GLU A 215 1.72 1.00 35.99
CA GLU A 215 3.17 1.07 36.30
C GLU A 215 3.54 0.16 37.46
N ASN A 216 2.73 0.13 38.53
CA ASN A 216 2.95 -0.74 39.68
C ASN A 216 2.61 -2.22 39.40
N LEU A 217 1.84 -2.49 38.36
CA LEU A 217 1.50 -3.86 37.93
C LEU A 217 2.57 -4.47 37.03
N GLN A 218 3.39 -3.65 36.36
CA GLN A 218 4.47 -4.06 35.46
C GLN A 218 5.81 -4.12 36.18
N THR A 219 5.92 -5.04 37.14
CA THR A 219 7.08 -5.17 38.02
C THR A 219 8.29 -5.84 37.38
N SER A 220 8.06 -6.80 36.47
CA SER A 220 9.11 -7.53 35.76
C SER A 220 8.55 -8.17 34.49
N LEU A 221 9.43 -8.69 33.62
CA LEU A 221 9.02 -9.33 32.37
C LEU A 221 8.32 -10.67 32.65
N PRO A 222 7.03 -10.84 32.30
CA PRO A 222 6.37 -12.13 32.40
C PRO A 222 6.76 -13.05 31.24
N ILE A 223 6.90 -14.33 31.54
CA ILE A 223 7.11 -15.41 30.58
C ILE A 223 5.89 -16.34 30.56
N ILE A 224 5.57 -16.89 29.39
CA ILE A 224 4.46 -17.82 29.21
C ILE A 224 4.91 -19.21 29.67
N LEU A 225 4.23 -19.77 30.67
CA LEU A 225 4.50 -21.12 31.16
C LEU A 225 3.57 -22.15 30.54
N ILE A 226 2.30 -21.78 30.35
CA ILE A 226 1.29 -22.63 29.73
C ILE A 226 0.58 -21.81 28.67
N ASP A 227 0.53 -22.35 27.45
CA ASP A 227 -0.26 -21.82 26.34
C ASP A 227 -1.19 -22.92 25.83
N GLU A 228 -2.49 -22.64 25.77
CA GLU A 228 -3.55 -23.57 25.36
C GLU A 228 -3.47 -24.98 25.99
N GLY A 229 -3.07 -25.05 27.26
CA GLY A 229 -2.95 -26.30 28.00
C GLY A 229 -1.72 -27.15 27.66
N LYS A 230 -0.69 -26.55 27.08
CA LYS A 230 0.64 -27.15 26.91
C LYS A 230 1.68 -26.33 27.68
N PHE A 231 2.59 -27.00 28.37
CA PHE A 231 3.71 -26.34 29.02
C PHE A 231 4.79 -25.95 28.02
N ASP A 232 5.33 -24.74 28.17
CA ASP A 232 6.60 -24.35 27.56
C ASP A 232 7.75 -24.86 28.43
N GLU A 233 8.44 -25.90 27.96
CA GLU A 233 9.51 -26.56 28.72
C GLU A 233 10.67 -25.61 29.00
N LYS A 234 11.03 -24.76 28.03
CA LYS A 234 12.15 -23.81 28.16
C LYS A 234 11.83 -22.76 29.22
N ASN A 235 10.61 -22.24 29.21
CA ASN A 235 10.19 -21.23 30.18
C ASN A 235 10.03 -21.82 31.59
N VAL A 236 9.57 -23.07 31.71
CA VAL A 236 9.54 -23.77 33.01
C VAL A 236 10.96 -23.95 33.56
N GLU A 237 11.92 -24.39 32.74
CA GLU A 237 13.32 -24.53 33.17
C GLU A 237 13.93 -23.20 33.65
N ARG A 238 13.60 -22.08 32.99
CA ARG A 238 14.04 -20.73 33.41
C ARG A 238 13.56 -20.32 34.79
N THR A 239 12.43 -20.87 35.25
CA THR A 239 11.94 -20.59 36.61
C THR A 239 12.71 -21.35 37.70
N GLN A 240 13.60 -22.28 37.33
CA GLN A 240 14.28 -23.20 38.26
C GLN A 240 13.30 -24.03 39.11
N LYS A 241 12.04 -24.19 38.64
CA LYS A 241 11.00 -25.00 39.28
C LYS A 241 10.58 -26.15 38.37
N SER A 242 10.00 -27.20 38.95
CA SER A 242 9.52 -28.37 38.20
C SER A 242 8.11 -28.15 37.64
N LYS A 243 7.76 -28.87 36.57
CA LYS A 243 6.36 -28.92 36.07
C LYS A 243 5.37 -29.32 37.17
N ALA A 244 5.76 -30.24 38.05
CA ALA A 244 4.94 -30.69 39.18
C ALA A 244 4.61 -29.56 40.16
N TYR A 245 5.53 -28.62 40.38
CA TYR A 245 5.29 -27.44 41.19
C TYR A 245 4.14 -26.59 40.62
N PHE A 246 4.17 -26.31 39.31
CA PHE A 246 3.11 -25.55 38.65
C PHE A 246 1.79 -26.31 38.57
N MET A 247 1.82 -27.64 38.51
CA MET A 247 0.61 -28.45 38.60
C MET A 247 -0.08 -28.34 39.99
N ASP A 248 0.69 -28.26 41.09
CA ASP A 248 0.12 -27.99 42.42
C ASP A 248 -0.48 -26.58 42.49
N VAL A 249 0.19 -25.58 41.90
CA VAL A 249 -0.33 -24.21 41.81
C VAL A 249 -1.65 -24.16 41.04
N LEU A 250 -1.76 -24.88 39.91
CA LEU A 250 -3.01 -25.00 39.15
C LEU A 250 -4.13 -25.61 39.98
N GLN A 251 -3.83 -26.64 40.79
CA GLN A 251 -4.82 -27.24 41.68
C GLN A 251 -5.32 -26.25 42.75
N ARG A 252 -4.43 -25.44 43.33
CA ARG A 252 -4.79 -24.36 44.28
C ARG A 252 -5.67 -23.29 43.63
N LEU A 253 -5.45 -23.00 42.35
CA LEU A 253 -6.27 -22.07 41.56
C LEU A 253 -7.63 -22.67 41.11
N GLY A 254 -7.87 -23.95 41.42
CA GLY A 254 -9.10 -24.68 41.15
C GLY A 254 -9.12 -25.43 39.81
N CYS A 255 -7.99 -25.48 39.09
CA CYS A 255 -7.91 -26.12 37.77
C CYS A 255 -7.20 -27.47 37.85
N LYS A 256 -7.96 -28.56 37.74
CA LYS A 256 -7.41 -29.94 37.74
C LYS A 256 -6.97 -30.43 36.36
N ASN A 257 -7.50 -29.83 35.29
CA ASN A 257 -7.26 -30.28 33.92
C ASN A 257 -6.46 -29.24 33.14
N LEU A 258 -5.23 -29.60 32.80
CA LEU A 258 -4.31 -28.75 32.04
C LEU A 258 -4.91 -28.26 30.71
N LYS A 259 -5.70 -29.08 30.01
CA LYS A 259 -6.30 -28.71 28.70
C LYS A 259 -7.31 -27.56 28.78
N LYS A 260 -7.83 -27.27 29.99
CA LYS A 260 -8.75 -26.15 30.19
C LYS A 260 -8.03 -24.81 30.38
N VAL A 261 -6.74 -24.83 30.66
CA VAL A 261 -5.94 -23.62 30.84
C VAL A 261 -5.83 -22.91 29.50
N LEU A 262 -6.22 -21.63 29.47
CA LEU A 262 -6.04 -20.78 28.30
C LEU A 262 -4.59 -20.28 28.28
N VAL A 263 -4.19 -19.62 29.36
CA VAL A 263 -2.83 -19.11 29.53
C VAL A 263 -2.42 -19.08 31.00
N MET A 264 -1.14 -19.33 31.25
CA MET A 264 -0.50 -19.04 32.52
C MET A 264 0.84 -18.37 32.27
N THR A 265 1.03 -17.18 32.82
CA THR A 265 2.32 -16.47 32.79
C THR A 265 2.86 -16.28 34.19
N VAL A 266 4.18 -16.17 34.31
CA VAL A 266 4.85 -15.81 35.56
C VAL A 266 5.87 -14.73 35.31
N ASP A 267 5.93 -13.74 36.20
CA ASP A 267 6.94 -12.69 36.18
C ASP A 267 8.19 -13.08 37.01
N GLY A 268 9.27 -12.31 36.89
CA GLY A 268 10.53 -12.53 37.61
C GLY A 268 10.40 -12.44 39.13
N ASN A 269 9.31 -11.83 39.63
CA ASN A 269 9.01 -11.69 41.06
C ASN A 269 8.04 -12.77 41.57
N GLY A 270 7.63 -13.72 40.73
CA GLY A 270 6.72 -14.81 41.08
C GLY A 270 5.23 -14.46 41.02
N LYS A 271 4.86 -13.32 40.45
CA LYS A 271 3.47 -12.95 40.13
C LYS A 271 2.99 -13.77 38.94
N ILE A 272 1.92 -14.52 39.16
CA ILE A 272 1.26 -15.36 38.17
C ILE A 272 0.00 -14.68 37.66
N TYR A 273 -0.15 -14.65 36.33
CA TYR A 273 -1.42 -14.47 35.66
C TYR A 273 -1.94 -15.83 35.20
N PHE A 274 -3.18 -16.16 35.54
CA PHE A 274 -3.80 -17.42 35.16
C PHE A 274 -5.20 -17.20 34.62
N GLN A 275 -5.52 -17.82 33.48
CA GLN A 275 -6.88 -17.84 32.96
C GLN A 275 -7.25 -19.22 32.41
N GLN A 276 -8.47 -19.67 32.75
CA GLN A 276 -9.08 -20.87 32.18
C GLN A 276 -10.01 -20.46 31.03
N LYS A 277 -10.16 -21.33 30.02
CA LYS A 277 -11.08 -21.11 28.88
C LYS A 277 -12.50 -20.83 29.37
N GLY A 278 -13.04 -19.67 29.00
CA GLY A 278 -14.39 -19.22 29.37
C GLY A 278 -14.56 -18.69 30.80
N GLU A 279 -13.48 -18.61 31.60
CA GLU A 279 -13.54 -18.08 32.96
C GLU A 279 -12.74 -16.79 33.10
N LYS A 280 -13.01 -16.07 34.20
CA LYS A 280 -12.29 -14.84 34.56
C LYS A 280 -10.84 -15.14 34.96
N TYR A 281 -9.91 -14.28 34.56
CA TYR A 281 -8.51 -14.39 34.97
C TYR A 281 -8.35 -14.22 36.50
N LYS A 282 -7.32 -14.85 37.05
CA LYS A 282 -6.89 -14.77 38.45
C LYS A 282 -5.42 -14.42 38.50
N THR A 283 -5.04 -13.64 39.52
CA THR A 283 -3.64 -13.30 39.79
C THR A 283 -3.23 -13.87 41.14
N LEU A 284 -2.02 -14.40 41.24
CA LEU A 284 -1.45 -14.96 42.46
C LEU A 284 0.01 -14.53 42.56
N SER A 285 0.44 -13.99 43.71
CA SER A 285 1.86 -13.73 43.95
C SER A 285 2.46 -14.89 44.74
N LEU A 286 3.45 -15.56 44.17
CA LEU A 286 4.24 -16.57 44.85
C LEU A 286 5.42 -15.90 45.58
N SER A 287 5.72 -16.34 46.79
CA SER A 287 6.94 -15.92 47.49
C SER A 287 8.14 -16.68 46.91
N TRP A 288 8.96 -16.00 46.14
CA TRP A 288 10.25 -16.53 45.67
C TRP A 288 11.38 -15.99 46.52
N ASP A 289 12.41 -16.80 46.76
CA ASP A 289 13.53 -16.43 47.64
C ASP A 289 14.36 -15.26 47.09
N LYS A 290 14.39 -15.10 45.76
CA LYS A 290 14.97 -13.96 45.03
C LYS A 290 14.21 -13.77 43.70
N ALA A 291 14.20 -12.53 43.21
CA ALA A 291 13.78 -12.26 41.83
C ALA A 291 14.70 -13.01 40.85
N LEU A 292 14.13 -13.69 39.86
CA LEU A 292 14.90 -14.52 38.93
C LEU A 292 15.59 -13.71 37.82
N TRP A 293 15.04 -12.55 37.45
CA TRP A 293 15.61 -11.60 36.49
C TRP A 293 15.06 -10.20 36.72
#